data_AF-A0A3M2IN49-F1
#
_entry.id   AF-A0A3M2IN49-F1
#
_cell.length_a   1.000
_cell.length_b   1.000
_cell.length_c   1.000
_cell.angle_alpha   90.00
_cell.angle_beta   90.00
_cell.angle_gamma   90.00
#
_symmetry.space_group_name_H-M   'P 1'
#
loop_
_entity.id
_entity.type
_entity.pdbx_description
1 polymer ?
#
loop_
_entity_poly.entity_id
_entity_poly.type
_entity_poly.pdbx_seq_one_letter_code
_entity_poly.pdbx_strand_id
1 'polypeptide(L)'
;MPWARVRVRVAGSPRAGEDRRVTSPAPTTLRARLGAELFGRVAGPRGTQVRDRIHGTPGPRWFGPDDAIRRVHGDASMFVGGLTALLLQSWHPLAMAAVAAHSGYRGDPWGRLQRTSTFIATTTFGTAAHAEQVVATVQAIHDRVTGVTADGEPYAASDPHLLRWVHVTEAHAFLAAHQRYGAHPLDAAGCDAYVAQSARVGRALGATDLPDTAAGLRDALDAYVPELRGTPEAREAARFLLVHPPVPLPARLPYGVLAAAAVAGLP
;
A
#
# COMPACT_ATOMS: atom_id res chain seq x y z
N MET A 1 -73.50 29.26 -14.13
CA MET A 1 -72.72 29.23 -15.37
C MET A 1 -71.26 28.93 -15.04
N PRO A 2 -70.59 28.15 -15.92
CA PRO A 2 -69.74 27.00 -15.62
C PRO A 2 -68.37 27.04 -16.39
N TRP A 3 -67.76 25.85 -16.52
CA TRP A 3 -66.72 25.39 -17.48
C TRP A 3 -65.27 25.86 -17.25
N ALA A 4 -64.24 25.02 -17.36
CA ALA A 4 -64.12 23.77 -18.12
C ALA A 4 -63.12 22.76 -17.51
N ARG A 5 -63.46 21.47 -17.68
CA ARG A 5 -62.52 20.34 -17.70
C ARG A 5 -61.72 20.40 -19.00
N VAL A 6 -60.42 20.07 -18.96
CA VAL A 6 -59.73 19.45 -20.09
C VAL A 6 -58.97 18.23 -19.59
N ARG A 7 -59.07 17.17 -20.37
CA ARG A 7 -58.56 15.82 -20.16
C ARG A 7 -57.53 15.54 -21.27
N VAL A 8 -56.63 14.59 -21.04
CA VAL A 8 -55.76 13.88 -22.02
C VAL A 8 -54.48 14.67 -22.38
N ARG A 9 -53.26 14.12 -22.37
CA ARG A 9 -52.76 12.86 -22.93
C ARG A 9 -51.44 12.42 -22.28
N VAL A 10 -51.31 11.13 -21.96
CA VAL A 10 -50.02 10.46 -21.73
C VAL A 10 -49.37 10.20 -23.09
N ALA A 11 -48.13 10.65 -23.30
CA ALA A 11 -47.07 10.01 -24.10
C ALA A 11 -45.86 10.94 -24.23
N GLY A 12 -44.66 10.43 -23.92
CA GLY A 12 -43.40 11.07 -24.29
C GLY A 12 -42.30 10.89 -23.26
N SER A 13 -41.71 9.70 -23.21
CA SER A 13 -40.47 9.43 -22.46
C SER A 13 -39.31 10.29 -23.03
N PRO A 14 -38.65 11.15 -22.24
CA PRO A 14 -37.42 11.78 -22.66
C PRO A 14 -36.29 10.75 -22.56
N ARG A 15 -35.66 10.52 -23.71
CA ARG A 15 -34.55 9.60 -23.94
C ARG A 15 -33.45 9.75 -22.89
N ALA A 16 -32.87 8.60 -22.54
CA ALA A 16 -31.68 8.46 -21.72
C ALA A 16 -30.64 9.53 -22.07
N GLY A 17 -30.39 10.42 -21.11
CA GLY A 17 -29.28 11.35 -21.15
C GLY A 17 -27.99 10.55 -21.22
N GLU A 18 -27.26 10.81 -22.28
CA GLU A 18 -25.98 10.23 -22.64
C GLU A 18 -25.02 10.26 -21.45
N ASP A 19 -24.74 9.07 -20.92
CA ASP A 19 -23.71 8.77 -19.94
C ASP A 19 -22.36 9.16 -20.55
N ARG A 20 -21.97 10.44 -20.40
CA ARG A 20 -20.63 10.92 -20.72
C ARG A 20 -19.66 10.25 -19.78
N ARG A 21 -19.33 9.00 -20.10
CA ARG A 21 -18.11 8.34 -19.64
C ARG A 21 -16.98 9.26 -20.04
N VAL A 22 -16.39 9.92 -19.06
CA VAL A 22 -15.09 10.56 -19.20
C VAL A 22 -14.11 9.43 -19.48
N THR A 23 -13.98 9.04 -20.75
CA THR A 23 -12.93 8.17 -21.22
C THR A 23 -11.65 8.97 -21.07
N SER A 24 -10.90 8.68 -20.02
CA SER A 24 -9.54 9.21 -19.88
C SER A 24 -8.78 8.89 -21.17
N PRO A 25 -8.06 9.85 -21.77
CA PRO A 25 -7.34 9.62 -23.01
C PRO A 25 -6.38 8.45 -22.81
N ALA A 26 -6.34 7.54 -23.79
CA ALA A 26 -5.46 6.39 -23.75
C ALA A 26 -4.00 6.87 -23.60
N PRO A 27 -3.20 6.27 -22.69
CA PRO A 27 -1.82 6.70 -22.48
C PRO A 27 -1.03 6.63 -23.80
N THR A 28 -0.51 7.78 -24.23
CA THR A 28 0.12 7.96 -25.56
C THR A 28 1.56 7.50 -25.62
N THR A 29 2.23 7.31 -24.47
CA THR A 29 3.60 6.79 -24.40
C THR A 29 3.64 5.35 -23.89
N LEU A 30 4.64 4.58 -24.32
CA LEU A 30 4.88 3.21 -23.84
C LEU A 30 5.03 3.18 -22.30
N ARG A 31 5.71 4.16 -21.72
CA ARG A 31 5.84 4.34 -20.27
C ARG A 31 4.48 4.53 -19.59
N ALA A 32 3.60 5.35 -20.16
CA ALA A 32 2.27 5.58 -19.60
C ALA A 32 1.35 4.35 -19.75
N ARG A 33 1.50 3.55 -20.81
CA ARG A 33 0.76 2.29 -21.00
C ARG A 33 1.19 1.22 -20.01
N LEU A 34 2.50 1.02 -19.84
CA LEU A 34 3.05 0.07 -18.86
C LEU A 34 2.71 0.49 -17.42
N GLY A 35 2.77 1.79 -17.12
CA GLY A 35 2.32 2.34 -15.84
C GLY A 35 0.84 2.11 -15.58
N ALA A 36 -0.02 2.32 -16.59
CA ALA A 36 -1.45 2.07 -16.48
C ALA A 36 -1.78 0.58 -16.33
N GLU A 37 -1.04 -0.32 -16.98
CA GLU A 37 -1.24 -1.78 -16.83
C GLU A 37 -0.79 -2.26 -15.45
N LEU A 38 0.36 -1.79 -14.94
CA LEU A 38 0.81 -2.07 -13.57
C LEU A 38 -0.19 -1.52 -12.55
N PHE A 39 -0.60 -0.26 -12.71
CA PHE A 39 -1.61 0.36 -11.84
C PHE A 39 -2.94 -0.38 -11.89
N GLY A 40 -3.39 -0.81 -13.07
CA GLY A 40 -4.62 -1.60 -13.23
C GLY A 40 -4.56 -2.94 -12.50
N ARG A 41 -3.41 -3.61 -12.45
CA ARG A 41 -3.22 -4.85 -11.68
C ARG A 41 -3.14 -4.62 -10.17
N VAL A 42 -2.51 -3.52 -9.75
CA VAL A 42 -2.42 -3.12 -8.32
C VAL A 42 -3.75 -2.61 -7.77
N ALA A 43 -4.57 -1.96 -8.60
CA ALA A 43 -5.89 -1.48 -8.22
C ALA A 43 -6.97 -2.58 -8.35
N GLY A 44 -6.73 -3.60 -9.19
CA GLY A 44 -7.64 -4.72 -9.41
C GLY A 44 -8.88 -4.36 -10.26
N PRO A 45 -9.77 -5.33 -10.51
CA PRO A 45 -10.93 -5.16 -11.40
C PRO A 45 -11.93 -4.09 -10.94
N ARG A 46 -11.94 -3.78 -9.64
CA ARG A 46 -12.79 -2.74 -9.03
C ARG A 46 -12.00 -1.49 -8.63
N GLY A 47 -10.79 -1.32 -9.16
CA GLY A 47 -9.86 -0.27 -8.75
C GLY A 47 -10.42 1.15 -8.83
N THR A 48 -11.21 1.45 -9.85
CA THR A 48 -11.88 2.76 -9.99
C THR A 48 -12.92 2.99 -8.89
N GLN A 49 -13.78 2.00 -8.62
CA GLN A 49 -14.78 2.09 -7.54
C GLN A 49 -14.13 2.21 -6.16
N VAL A 50 -13.05 1.47 -5.91
CA VAL A 50 -12.29 1.55 -4.64
C VAL A 50 -11.65 2.93 -4.50
N ARG A 51 -11.02 3.44 -5.56
CA ARG A 51 -10.45 4.79 -5.57
C ARG A 51 -11.52 5.85 -5.31
N ASP A 52 -12.64 5.79 -6.01
CA ASP A 52 -13.71 6.78 -5.87
C ASP A 52 -14.32 6.73 -4.46
N ARG A 53 -14.43 5.54 -3.86
CA ARG A 53 -14.83 5.41 -2.45
C ARG A 53 -13.80 6.04 -1.50
N ILE A 54 -12.51 5.76 -1.67
CA ILE A 54 -11.45 6.27 -0.78
C ILE A 54 -11.37 7.81 -0.86
N HIS A 55 -11.32 8.36 -2.07
CA HIS A 55 -11.10 9.80 -2.28
C HIS A 55 -12.39 10.62 -2.26
N GLY A 56 -13.50 10.07 -2.76
CA GLY A 56 -14.76 10.80 -2.97
C GLY A 56 -15.73 10.77 -1.79
N THR A 57 -15.55 9.86 -0.82
CA THR A 57 -16.43 9.83 0.37
C THR A 57 -16.17 11.08 1.23
N PRO A 58 -17.20 11.90 1.55
CA PRO A 58 -17.05 13.05 2.43
C PRO A 58 -16.81 12.62 3.89
N GLY A 59 -16.03 13.40 4.63
CA GLY A 59 -15.79 13.19 6.05
C GLY A 59 -14.39 13.62 6.48
N PRO A 60 -14.14 13.69 7.80
CA PRO A 60 -12.80 13.96 8.33
C PRO A 60 -11.82 12.87 7.89
N ARG A 61 -10.55 13.23 7.74
CA ARG A 61 -9.44 12.32 7.37
C ARG A 61 -8.36 12.40 8.44
N TRP A 62 -7.56 11.35 8.58
CA TRP A 62 -6.40 11.40 9.48
C TRP A 62 -5.33 12.38 9.00
N PHE A 63 -5.24 12.58 7.68
CA PHE A 63 -4.21 13.41 7.05
C PHE A 63 -4.82 14.45 6.10
N GLY A 64 -4.45 15.71 6.31
CA GLY A 64 -4.82 16.85 5.48
C GLY A 64 -4.13 16.80 4.12
N PRO A 65 -4.65 17.51 3.09
CA PRO A 65 -4.16 17.42 1.71
C PRO A 65 -2.67 17.74 1.53
N ASP A 66 -2.11 18.59 2.39
CA ASP A 66 -0.73 19.06 2.31
C ASP A 66 0.24 18.26 3.21
N ASP A 67 -0.25 17.22 3.89
CA ASP A 67 0.57 16.37 4.76
C ASP A 67 1.61 15.57 3.98
N ALA A 68 2.82 15.47 4.55
CA ALA A 68 3.94 14.77 3.94
C ALA A 68 3.63 13.32 3.57
N ILE A 69 2.87 12.59 4.40
CA ILE A 69 2.43 11.22 4.13
C ILE A 69 1.60 11.10 2.84
N ARG A 70 0.75 12.07 2.53
CA ARG A 70 -0.03 12.07 1.28
C ARG A 70 0.85 12.35 0.08
N ARG A 71 1.88 13.19 0.23
CA ARG A 71 2.87 13.45 -0.83
C ARG A 71 3.67 12.20 -1.16
N VAL A 72 4.16 11.49 -0.14
CA VAL A 72 4.93 10.24 -0.31
C VAL A 72 4.04 9.14 -0.89
N HIS A 73 2.90 8.86 -0.28
CA HIS A 73 2.02 7.77 -0.70
C HIS A 73 1.29 8.03 -2.03
N GLY A 74 1.22 9.29 -2.48
CA GLY A 74 0.63 9.68 -3.76
C GLY A 74 1.60 9.62 -4.94
N ASP A 75 2.89 9.40 -4.68
CA ASP A 75 3.95 9.44 -5.69
C ASP A 75 4.25 8.05 -6.29
N ALA A 76 4.68 8.01 -7.56
CA ALA A 76 5.00 6.76 -8.26
C ALA A 76 6.21 6.01 -7.68
N SER A 77 7.09 6.69 -6.92
CA SER A 77 8.18 6.09 -6.16
C SER A 77 7.71 5.02 -5.17
N MET A 78 6.44 5.02 -4.77
CA MET A 78 5.81 3.97 -3.95
C MET A 78 5.97 2.56 -4.53
N PHE A 79 6.09 2.39 -5.85
CA PHE A 79 6.36 1.07 -6.43
C PHE A 79 7.76 0.53 -6.05
N VAL A 80 8.76 1.41 -6.06
CA VAL A 80 10.13 1.08 -5.64
C VAL A 80 10.16 0.87 -4.13
N GLY A 81 9.53 1.78 -3.38
CA GLY A 81 9.43 1.68 -1.93
C GLY A 81 8.71 0.40 -1.48
N GLY A 82 7.63 -0.01 -2.14
CA GLY A 82 6.91 -1.25 -1.83
C GLY A 82 7.74 -2.50 -2.06
N LEU A 83 8.50 -2.57 -3.16
CA LEU A 83 9.41 -3.70 -3.38
C LEU A 83 10.54 -3.72 -2.35
N THR A 84 11.09 -2.55 -2.01
CA THR A 84 12.14 -2.41 -0.98
C THR A 84 11.62 -2.86 0.38
N ALA A 85 10.42 -2.42 0.78
CA ALA A 85 9.76 -2.80 2.02
C ALA A 85 9.55 -4.31 2.10
N LEU A 86 9.05 -4.95 1.03
CA LEU A 86 8.84 -6.40 1.02
C LEU A 86 10.14 -7.19 1.17
N LEU A 87 11.22 -6.74 0.53
CA LEU A 87 12.54 -7.35 0.67
C LEU A 87 13.07 -7.18 2.09
N LEU A 88 13.01 -5.97 2.62
CA LEU A 88 13.52 -5.64 3.96
C LEU A 88 12.72 -6.38 5.04
N GLN A 89 11.38 -6.34 4.99
CA GLN A 89 10.50 -7.06 5.91
C GLN A 89 10.81 -8.56 5.99
N SER A 90 11.22 -9.17 4.86
CA SER A 90 11.55 -10.60 4.79
C SER A 90 12.78 -11.00 5.61
N TRP A 91 13.61 -10.05 6.05
CA TRP A 91 14.84 -10.34 6.79
C TRP A 91 14.59 -10.74 8.25
N HIS A 92 13.43 -10.40 8.81
CA HIS A 92 13.09 -10.83 10.16
C HIS A 92 12.46 -12.24 10.12
N PRO A 93 13.07 -13.26 10.77
CA PRO A 93 12.67 -14.66 10.61
C PRO A 93 11.23 -14.93 11.02
N LEU A 94 10.78 -14.39 12.15
CA LEU A 94 9.40 -14.58 12.63
C LEU A 94 8.35 -13.90 11.74
N ALA A 95 8.59 -12.66 11.32
CA ALA A 95 7.72 -11.96 10.38
C ALA A 95 7.62 -12.72 9.03
N MET A 96 8.76 -13.20 8.51
CA MET A 96 8.78 -13.95 7.26
C MET A 96 8.10 -15.32 7.39
N ALA A 97 8.22 -15.99 8.54
CA ALA A 97 7.51 -17.24 8.81
C ALA A 97 5.97 -17.03 8.79
N ALA A 98 5.49 -15.97 9.44
CA ALA A 98 4.06 -15.60 9.40
C ALA A 98 3.58 -15.32 7.96
N VAL A 99 4.37 -14.60 7.16
CA VAL A 99 4.06 -14.33 5.75
C VAL A 99 4.03 -15.62 4.93
N ALA A 100 5.05 -16.47 5.08
CA ALA A 100 5.17 -17.71 4.33
C ALA A 100 4.01 -18.67 4.59
N ALA A 101 3.58 -18.79 5.84
CA ALA A 101 2.52 -19.71 6.25
C ALA A 101 1.10 -19.19 5.92
N HIS A 102 0.85 -17.88 6.01
CA HIS A 102 -0.53 -17.36 6.04
C HIS A 102 -0.90 -16.44 4.88
N SER A 103 0.05 -15.88 4.13
CA SER A 103 -0.29 -14.76 3.23
C SER A 103 -0.73 -15.17 1.82
N GLY A 104 -0.54 -16.43 1.43
CA GLY A 104 -0.87 -16.94 0.09
C GLY A 104 -0.14 -16.22 -1.06
N TYR A 105 1.00 -15.57 -0.81
CA TYR A 105 1.62 -14.65 -1.77
C TYR A 105 2.07 -15.32 -3.07
N ARG A 106 2.34 -16.63 -3.04
CA ARG A 106 2.72 -17.41 -4.22
C ARG A 106 1.53 -17.68 -5.14
N GLY A 107 0.36 -17.98 -4.56
CA GLY A 107 -0.84 -18.32 -5.30
C GLY A 107 -1.62 -17.09 -5.78
N ASP A 108 -1.65 -16.03 -4.98
CA ASP A 108 -2.37 -14.79 -5.28
C ASP A 108 -1.52 -13.53 -4.95
N PRO A 109 -0.41 -13.29 -5.67
CA PRO A 109 0.45 -12.14 -5.42
C PRO A 109 -0.26 -10.82 -5.68
N TRP A 110 -1.13 -10.76 -6.71
CA TRP A 110 -1.86 -9.54 -7.06
C TRP A 110 -3.00 -9.24 -6.11
N GLY A 111 -3.76 -10.22 -5.64
CA GLY A 111 -4.74 -9.97 -4.60
C GLY A 111 -4.07 -9.59 -3.27
N ARG A 112 -2.90 -10.16 -2.92
CA ARG A 112 -2.12 -9.70 -1.75
C ARG A 112 -1.68 -8.25 -1.88
N LEU A 113 -1.12 -7.88 -3.02
CA LEU A 113 -0.71 -6.51 -3.29
C LEU A 113 -1.91 -5.54 -3.27
N GLN A 114 -3.05 -5.93 -3.85
CA GLN A 114 -4.30 -5.16 -3.81
C GLN A 114 -4.81 -4.94 -2.39
N ARG A 115 -4.76 -5.95 -1.50
CA ARG A 115 -5.18 -5.80 -0.09
C ARG A 115 -4.30 -4.78 0.64
N THR A 116 -2.99 -4.88 0.45
CA THR A 116 -2.03 -3.97 1.09
C THR A 116 -2.14 -2.55 0.54
N SER A 117 -2.22 -2.38 -0.79
CA SER A 117 -2.40 -1.06 -1.42
C SER A 117 -3.71 -0.41 -1.01
N THR A 118 -4.79 -1.18 -0.90
CA THR A 118 -6.09 -0.70 -0.42
C THR A 118 -6.00 -0.27 1.04
N PHE A 119 -5.29 -1.01 1.90
CA PHE A 119 -5.05 -0.62 3.28
C PHE A 119 -4.30 0.71 3.38
N ILE A 120 -3.16 0.84 2.70
CA ILE A 120 -2.35 2.08 2.70
C ILE A 120 -3.17 3.25 2.15
N ALA A 121 -3.86 3.05 1.03
CA ALA A 121 -4.67 4.09 0.41
C ALA A 121 -5.85 4.51 1.31
N THR A 122 -6.51 3.57 1.98
CA THR A 122 -7.64 3.85 2.86
C THR A 122 -7.19 4.59 4.12
N THR A 123 -6.09 4.16 4.75
CA THR A 123 -5.55 4.81 5.95
C THR A 123 -4.97 6.19 5.66
N THR A 124 -4.43 6.40 4.46
CA THR A 124 -3.80 7.68 4.08
C THR A 124 -4.79 8.67 3.48
N PHE A 125 -5.62 8.23 2.55
CA PHE A 125 -6.47 9.11 1.75
C PHE A 125 -7.94 8.99 2.11
N GLY A 126 -8.37 7.93 2.79
CA GLY A 126 -9.76 7.68 3.17
C GLY A 126 -10.27 8.60 4.28
N THR A 127 -11.54 8.42 4.66
CA THR A 127 -12.08 9.06 5.86
C THR A 127 -11.52 8.38 7.11
N ALA A 128 -11.46 9.11 8.22
CA ALA A 128 -11.02 8.57 9.51
C ALA A 128 -11.80 7.30 9.90
N ALA A 129 -13.13 7.30 9.70
CA ALA A 129 -13.97 6.14 9.94
C ALA A 129 -13.61 4.91 9.07
N HIS A 130 -13.30 5.12 7.78
CA HIS A 130 -12.84 4.02 6.92
C HIS A 130 -11.44 3.53 7.32
N ALA A 131 -10.56 4.44 7.72
CA ALA A 131 -9.22 4.10 8.21
C ALA A 131 -9.28 3.27 9.51
N GLU A 132 -10.13 3.64 10.46
CA GLU A 132 -10.39 2.88 11.68
C GLU A 132 -10.98 1.50 11.38
N GLN A 133 -11.95 1.42 10.46
CA GLN A 133 -12.55 0.14 10.07
C GLN A 133 -11.53 -0.82 9.44
N VAL A 134 -10.67 -0.33 8.54
CA VAL A 134 -9.67 -1.18 7.89
C VAL A 134 -8.57 -1.60 8.87
N VAL A 135 -8.19 -0.73 9.81
CA VAL A 135 -7.28 -1.09 10.91
C VAL A 135 -7.87 -2.20 11.77
N ALA A 136 -9.11 -2.06 12.24
CA ALA A 136 -9.77 -3.09 13.04
C ALA A 136 -9.87 -4.43 12.29
N THR A 137 -10.10 -4.38 10.97
CA THR A 137 -10.11 -5.57 10.12
C THR A 137 -8.74 -6.26 10.08
N VAL A 138 -7.67 -5.49 9.90
CA VAL A 138 -6.30 -6.03 9.86
C VAL A 138 -5.89 -6.58 11.23
N GLN A 139 -6.22 -5.90 12.33
CA GLN A 139 -5.98 -6.39 13.69
C GLN A 139 -6.64 -7.76 13.91
N ALA A 140 -7.93 -7.88 13.58
CA ALA A 140 -8.67 -9.14 13.71
C ALA A 140 -8.10 -10.29 12.85
N ILE A 141 -7.43 -9.97 11.73
CA ILE A 141 -6.70 -10.95 10.93
C ILE A 141 -5.40 -11.33 11.65
N HIS A 142 -4.61 -10.35 12.09
CA HIS A 142 -3.33 -10.57 12.77
C HIS A 142 -3.48 -11.38 14.06
N ASP A 143 -4.57 -11.19 14.81
CA ASP A 143 -4.89 -11.97 16.02
C ASP A 143 -5.04 -13.48 15.76
N ARG A 144 -5.30 -13.88 14.51
CA ARG A 144 -5.46 -15.29 14.10
C ARG A 144 -4.23 -15.85 13.40
N VAL A 145 -3.23 -15.01 13.12
CA VAL A 145 -2.01 -15.40 12.44
C VAL A 145 -0.95 -15.69 13.49
N THR A 146 -0.90 -16.95 13.91
CA THR A 146 0.03 -17.47 14.91
C THR A 146 0.61 -18.78 14.44
N GLY A 147 1.84 -19.09 14.81
CA GLY A 147 2.47 -20.36 14.48
C GLY A 147 3.83 -20.53 15.16
N VAL A 148 4.61 -21.48 14.66
CA VAL A 148 5.95 -21.80 15.14
C VAL A 148 6.87 -21.97 13.94
N THR A 149 8.10 -21.45 14.00
CA THR A 149 9.10 -21.63 12.95
C THR A 149 9.62 -23.08 12.92
N ALA A 150 10.37 -23.44 11.86
CA ALA A 150 11.03 -24.74 11.78
C ALA A 150 12.00 -24.99 12.95
N ASP A 151 12.56 -23.94 13.53
CA ASP A 151 13.49 -23.98 14.66
C ASP A 151 12.78 -23.97 16.03
N GLY A 152 11.44 -23.98 16.05
CA GLY A 152 10.65 -24.03 17.28
C GLY A 152 10.33 -22.66 17.91
N GLU A 153 10.65 -21.54 17.25
CA GLU A 153 10.33 -20.19 17.76
C GLU A 153 8.84 -19.86 17.48
N PRO A 154 8.03 -19.55 18.49
CA PRO A 154 6.65 -19.13 18.26
C PRO A 154 6.60 -17.73 17.63
N TYR A 155 5.58 -17.47 16.81
CA TYR A 155 5.27 -16.14 16.30
C TYR A 155 3.78 -15.83 16.40
N ALA A 156 3.48 -14.55 16.54
CA ALA A 156 2.14 -13.98 16.40
C ALA A 156 2.23 -12.70 15.56
N ALA A 157 1.42 -12.56 14.50
CA ALA A 157 1.44 -11.34 13.69
C ALA A 157 0.91 -10.11 14.45
N SER A 158 0.21 -10.32 15.56
CA SER A 158 -0.21 -9.26 16.49
C SER A 158 0.87 -8.86 17.50
N ASP A 159 2.06 -9.50 17.49
CA ASP A 159 3.19 -9.11 18.34
C ASP A 159 3.60 -7.65 18.06
N PRO A 160 3.53 -6.74 19.05
CA PRO A 160 3.92 -5.35 18.89
C PRO A 160 5.35 -5.14 18.37
N HIS A 161 6.29 -6.04 18.70
CA HIS A 161 7.68 -5.98 18.22
C HIS A 161 7.77 -6.32 16.74
N LEU A 162 7.03 -7.32 16.27
CA LEU A 162 6.98 -7.67 14.84
C LEU A 162 6.20 -6.61 14.04
N LEU A 163 5.13 -6.05 14.61
CA LEU A 163 4.39 -4.94 14.02
C LEU A 163 5.28 -3.70 13.87
N ARG A 164 6.12 -3.41 14.87
CA ARG A 164 7.13 -2.34 14.80
C ARG A 164 8.09 -2.59 13.65
N TRP A 165 8.67 -3.79 13.52
CA TRP A 165 9.56 -4.14 12.41
C TRP A 165 8.91 -3.88 11.04
N VAL A 166 7.70 -4.42 10.83
CA VAL A 166 6.97 -4.25 9.56
C VAL A 166 6.71 -2.76 9.27
N HIS A 167 6.36 -1.99 10.29
CA HIS A 167 6.09 -0.57 10.14
C HIS A 167 7.35 0.25 9.82
N VAL A 168 8.44 0.09 10.58
CA VAL A 168 9.66 0.91 10.39
C VAL A 168 10.33 0.62 9.04
N THR A 169 10.32 -0.65 8.61
CA THR A 169 10.83 -1.03 7.28
C THR A 169 9.98 -0.47 6.15
N GLU A 170 8.65 -0.45 6.30
CA GLU A 170 7.74 0.16 5.34
C GLU A 170 7.95 1.68 5.26
N ALA A 171 7.93 2.36 6.40
CA ALA A 171 8.13 3.81 6.48
C ALA A 171 9.48 4.22 5.87
N HIS A 172 10.55 3.49 6.19
CA HIS A 172 11.89 3.76 5.67
C HIS A 172 11.93 3.59 4.15
N ALA A 173 11.44 2.46 3.65
CA ALA A 173 11.48 2.13 2.24
C ALA A 173 10.69 3.14 1.38
N PHE A 174 9.51 3.56 1.83
CA PHE A 174 8.72 4.59 1.15
C PHE A 174 9.39 5.95 1.17
N LEU A 175 9.90 6.38 2.33
CA LEU A 175 10.59 7.66 2.43
C LEU A 175 11.86 7.69 1.58
N ALA A 176 12.70 6.65 1.67
CA ALA A 176 13.94 6.54 0.89
C ALA A 176 13.68 6.54 -0.62
N ALA A 177 12.67 5.79 -1.07
CA ALA A 177 12.27 5.79 -2.47
C ALA A 177 11.75 7.16 -2.92
N HIS A 178 10.97 7.84 -2.09
CA HIS A 178 10.45 9.17 -2.41
C HIS A 178 11.55 10.24 -2.47
N GLN A 179 12.50 10.22 -1.53
CA GLN A 179 13.65 11.12 -1.54
C GLN A 179 14.52 10.94 -2.79
N ARG A 180 14.66 9.70 -3.27
CA ARG A 180 15.52 9.37 -4.41
C ARG A 180 14.84 9.51 -5.77
N TYR A 181 13.57 9.16 -5.86
CA TYR A 181 12.85 9.01 -7.14
C TYR A 181 11.53 9.80 -7.21
N GLY A 182 11.11 10.42 -6.11
CA GLY A 182 9.88 11.19 -6.04
C GLY A 182 9.94 12.46 -6.88
N ALA A 183 8.78 12.90 -7.37
CA ALA A 183 8.71 14.11 -8.21
C ALA A 183 9.15 15.37 -7.46
N HIS A 184 8.91 15.40 -6.14
CA HIS A 184 9.25 16.53 -5.29
C HIS A 184 9.68 16.03 -3.90
N PRO A 185 11.00 15.85 -3.68
CA PRO A 185 11.53 15.43 -2.39
C PRO A 185 11.09 16.34 -1.24
N LEU A 186 10.96 15.77 -0.04
CA LEU A 186 10.70 16.52 1.20
C LEU A 186 11.99 17.11 1.73
N ASP A 187 11.91 18.26 2.40
CA ASP A 187 13.00 18.77 3.23
C ASP A 187 13.13 17.94 4.53
N ALA A 188 14.08 18.29 5.39
CA ALA A 188 14.33 17.56 6.64
C ALA A 188 13.09 17.54 7.56
N ALA A 189 12.43 18.69 7.73
CA ALA A 189 11.22 18.79 8.54
C ALA A 189 10.07 17.98 7.95
N GLY A 190 9.92 17.96 6.62
CA GLY A 190 8.94 17.12 5.93
C GLY A 190 9.23 15.63 6.09
N CYS A 191 10.51 15.21 6.10
CA CYS A 191 10.88 13.83 6.40
C CYS A 191 10.45 13.42 7.81
N ASP A 192 10.74 14.24 8.82
CA ASP A 192 10.30 13.96 10.20
C ASP A 192 8.78 13.96 10.32
N ALA A 193 8.10 14.92 9.67
CA ALA A 193 6.64 14.96 9.61
C ALA A 193 6.05 13.68 9.00
N TYR A 194 6.65 13.16 7.92
CA TYR A 194 6.25 11.89 7.31
C TYR A 194 6.36 10.73 8.31
N VAL A 195 7.49 10.62 9.03
CA VAL A 195 7.70 9.55 10.02
C VAL A 195 6.67 9.66 11.15
N ALA A 196 6.49 10.84 11.73
CA ALA A 196 5.49 11.06 12.78
C ALA A 196 4.05 10.75 12.32
N GLN A 197 3.70 11.13 11.07
CA GLN A 197 2.39 10.87 10.47
C GLN A 197 2.17 9.37 10.22
N SER A 198 3.15 8.68 9.63
CA SER A 198 3.07 7.23 9.39
C SER A 198 2.98 6.43 10.70
N ALA A 199 3.68 6.86 11.76
CA ALA A 199 3.60 6.26 13.09
C ALA A 199 2.18 6.28 13.71
N ARG A 200 1.27 7.15 13.24
CA ARG A 200 -0.15 7.05 13.61
C ARG A 200 -0.77 5.72 13.16
N VAL A 201 -0.47 5.28 11.94
CA VAL A 201 -1.00 4.03 11.38
C VAL A 201 -0.40 2.82 12.09
N GLY A 202 0.91 2.83 12.33
CA GLY A 202 1.59 1.77 13.08
C GLY A 202 1.02 1.62 14.51
N ARG A 203 0.83 2.72 15.24
CA ARG A 203 0.19 2.71 16.56
C ARG A 203 -1.24 2.17 16.52
N ALA A 204 -2.02 2.57 15.51
CA ALA A 204 -3.38 2.08 15.34
C ALA A 204 -3.44 0.56 15.11
N LEU A 205 -2.42 -0.02 14.45
CA LEU A 205 -2.29 -1.47 14.26
C LEU A 205 -1.80 -2.21 15.51
N GLY A 206 -1.28 -1.52 16.53
CA GLY A 206 -0.76 -2.11 17.78
C GLY A 206 0.76 -2.13 17.90
N ALA A 207 1.50 -1.54 16.96
CA ALA A 207 2.95 -1.37 17.12
C ALA A 207 3.26 -0.38 18.26
N THR A 208 4.35 -0.65 18.97
CA THR A 208 4.86 0.19 20.07
C THR A 208 6.26 0.70 19.75
N ASP A 209 6.75 1.67 20.54
CA ASP A 209 8.10 2.25 20.38
C ASP A 209 8.40 2.73 18.95
N LEU A 210 7.42 3.40 18.31
CA LEU A 210 7.58 3.88 16.95
C LEU A 210 8.38 5.19 16.94
N PRO A 211 9.36 5.34 16.03
CA PRO A 211 10.07 6.59 15.84
C PRO A 211 9.15 7.67 15.28
N ASP A 212 9.48 8.94 15.57
CA ASP A 212 8.80 10.13 15.06
C ASP A 212 9.70 11.02 14.19
N THR A 213 10.95 10.62 13.97
CA THR A 213 11.92 11.32 13.13
C THR A 213 12.60 10.38 12.14
N ALA A 214 13.12 10.91 11.05
CA ALA A 214 13.89 10.15 10.07
C ALA A 214 15.20 9.60 10.66
N ALA A 215 15.76 10.27 11.67
CA ALA A 215 16.89 9.76 12.44
C ALA A 215 16.49 8.56 13.30
N GLY A 216 15.44 8.71 14.12
CA GLY A 216 14.92 7.61 14.93
C GLY A 216 14.47 6.41 14.10
N LEU A 217 14.03 6.64 12.85
CA LEU A 217 13.71 5.56 11.92
C LEU A 217 14.93 4.72 11.53
N ARG A 218 16.10 5.34 11.35
CA ARG A 218 17.36 4.62 11.10
C ARG A 218 17.82 3.89 12.35
N ASP A 219 17.79 4.56 13.51
CA ASP A 219 18.17 3.94 14.78
C ASP A 219 17.29 2.72 15.11
N ALA A 220 15.99 2.80 14.80
CA ALA A 220 15.06 1.70 14.97
C ALA A 220 15.38 0.50 14.06
N LEU A 221 15.83 0.73 12.82
CA LEU A 221 16.27 -0.33 11.91
C LEU A 221 17.56 -0.99 12.40
N ASP A 222 18.54 -0.18 12.81
CA ASP A 222 19.83 -0.66 13.31
C ASP A 222 19.66 -1.55 14.54
N ALA A 223 18.68 -1.25 15.40
CA ALA A 223 18.35 -2.05 16.57
C ALA A 223 17.89 -3.49 16.23
N TYR A 224 17.30 -3.72 15.05
CA TYR A 224 16.87 -5.06 14.63
C TYR A 224 18.00 -5.89 14.01
N VAL A 225 19.13 -5.30 13.61
CA VAL A 225 20.22 -6.00 12.90
C VAL A 225 20.62 -7.33 13.58
N PRO A 226 20.74 -7.43 14.91
CA PRO A 226 21.07 -8.70 15.58
C PRO A 226 20.01 -9.82 15.42
N GLU A 227 18.77 -9.47 15.10
CA GLU A 227 17.63 -10.40 14.96
C GLU A 227 17.47 -10.93 13.52
N LEU A 228 18.09 -10.28 12.54
CA LEU A 228 17.88 -10.57 11.13
C LEU A 228 18.59 -11.84 10.68
N ARG A 229 17.91 -12.64 9.84
CA ARG A 229 18.44 -13.92 9.35
C ARG A 229 18.10 -14.12 7.88
N GLY A 230 19.06 -14.62 7.12
CA GLY A 230 18.83 -15.09 5.75
C GLY A 230 18.14 -16.45 5.74
N THR A 231 16.84 -16.50 6.02
CA THR A 231 16.07 -17.77 6.03
C THR A 231 15.81 -18.30 4.62
N PRO A 232 15.50 -19.61 4.45
CA PRO A 232 15.04 -20.15 3.17
C PRO A 232 13.84 -19.38 2.61
N GLU A 233 12.87 -19.02 3.44
CA GLU A 233 11.66 -18.29 3.09
C GLU A 233 11.99 -16.88 2.59
N ALA A 234 12.93 -16.19 3.25
CA ALA A 234 13.38 -14.86 2.84
C ALA A 234 14.07 -14.90 1.46
N ARG A 235 14.95 -15.88 1.25
CA ARG A 235 15.60 -16.08 -0.07
C ARG A 235 14.59 -16.41 -1.14
N GLU A 236 13.57 -17.20 -0.82
CA GLU A 236 12.51 -17.54 -1.76
C GLU A 236 11.64 -16.33 -2.11
N ALA A 237 11.26 -15.50 -1.12
CA ALA A 237 10.57 -14.24 -1.35
C ALA A 237 11.40 -13.31 -2.25
N ALA A 238 12.70 -13.16 -1.99
CA ALA A 238 13.60 -12.38 -2.82
C ALA A 238 13.68 -12.94 -4.26
N ARG A 239 13.81 -14.26 -4.46
CA ARG A 239 13.79 -14.87 -5.80
C ARG A 239 12.46 -14.65 -6.51
N PHE A 240 11.35 -14.79 -5.80
CA PHE A 240 10.02 -14.56 -6.35
C PHE A 240 9.87 -13.12 -6.83
N LEU A 241 10.33 -12.13 -6.06
CA LEU A 241 10.27 -10.73 -6.45
C LEU A 241 11.28 -10.41 -7.55
N LEU A 242 12.54 -10.81 -7.43
CA LEU A 242 13.62 -10.31 -8.28
C LEU A 242 13.84 -11.13 -9.56
N VAL A 243 13.60 -12.44 -9.53
CA VAL A 243 13.95 -13.37 -10.61
C VAL A 243 12.71 -13.94 -11.30
N HIS A 244 11.66 -14.24 -10.54
CA HIS A 244 10.42 -14.82 -11.05
C HIS A 244 9.20 -13.94 -10.77
N PRO A 245 9.23 -12.64 -11.11
CA PRO A 245 8.13 -11.75 -10.79
C PRO A 245 6.85 -12.20 -11.51
N PRO A 246 5.68 -12.08 -10.87
CA PRO A 246 4.38 -12.49 -11.41
C PRO A 246 3.85 -11.49 -12.45
N VAL A 247 4.73 -10.98 -13.32
CA VAL A 247 4.43 -10.05 -14.41
C VAL A 247 4.57 -10.76 -15.78
N PRO A 248 3.78 -10.37 -16.79
CA PRO A 248 3.94 -10.86 -18.16
C PRO A 248 5.35 -10.60 -18.71
N LEU A 249 5.80 -11.43 -19.66
CA LEU A 249 7.13 -11.30 -20.28
C LEU A 249 7.46 -9.88 -20.76
N PRO A 250 6.58 -9.14 -21.46
CA PRO A 250 6.88 -7.77 -21.91
C PRO A 250 7.10 -6.78 -20.75
N ALA A 251 6.51 -7.04 -19.58
CA ALA A 251 6.64 -6.18 -18.41
C ALA A 251 7.88 -6.52 -17.55
N ARG A 252 8.64 -7.57 -17.87
CA ARG A 252 9.83 -7.98 -17.09
C ARG A 252 10.97 -6.97 -17.14
N LEU A 253 11.22 -6.34 -18.29
CA LEU A 253 12.25 -5.30 -18.42
C LEU A 253 11.96 -4.06 -17.54
N PRO A 254 10.78 -3.39 -17.67
CA PRO A 254 10.47 -2.25 -16.83
C PRO A 254 10.35 -2.64 -15.35
N TYR A 255 9.85 -3.84 -15.04
CA TYR A 255 9.85 -4.36 -13.67
C TYR A 255 11.29 -4.54 -13.15
N GLY A 256 12.22 -5.04 -13.97
CA GLY A 256 13.63 -5.20 -13.61
C GLY A 256 14.29 -3.89 -13.19
N VAL A 257 13.89 -2.76 -13.79
CA VAL A 257 14.35 -1.42 -13.36
C VAL A 257 13.82 -1.08 -11.97
N LEU A 258 12.54 -1.35 -11.69
CA LEU A 258 11.95 -1.14 -10.35
C LEU A 258 12.61 -2.05 -9.31
N ALA A 259 12.85 -3.31 -9.66
CA ALA A 259 13.51 -4.28 -8.80
C ALA A 259 14.97 -3.88 -8.49
N ALA A 260 15.72 -3.43 -9.48
CA ALA A 260 17.08 -2.92 -9.29
C ALA A 260 17.09 -1.66 -8.42
N ALA A 261 16.16 -0.72 -8.67
CA ALA A 261 16.00 0.48 -7.85
C ALA A 261 15.63 0.15 -6.39
N ALA A 262 14.85 -0.91 -6.18
CA ALA A 262 14.45 -1.38 -4.86
C ALA A 262 15.63 -2.01 -4.10
N VAL A 263 16.42 -2.87 -4.77
CA VAL A 263 17.64 -3.43 -4.18
C VAL A 263 18.64 -2.32 -3.83
N ALA A 264 18.77 -1.28 -4.67
CA ALA A 264 19.62 -0.12 -4.40
C ALA A 264 19.10 0.79 -3.26
N GLY A 265 17.90 0.53 -2.74
CA GLY A 265 17.30 1.23 -1.61
C GLY A 265 17.32 0.44 -0.30
N LEU A 266 17.88 -0.78 -0.29
CA LEU A 266 18.14 -1.51 0.95
C LEU A 266 19.29 -0.85 1.73
N PRO A 267 19.25 -0.83 3.07
CA PRO A 267 20.32 -0.29 3.91
C PRO A 267 21.61 -1.12 3.85
#